data_AF-A0A3D8PPM0-F1
#
_entry.id   AF-A0A3D8PPM0-F1
#
_cell.length_a   1.000
_cell.length_b   1.000
_cell.length_c   1.000
_cell.angle_alpha   90.00
_cell.angle_beta   90.00
_cell.angle_gamma   90.00
#
_symmetry.space_group_name_H-M   'P 1'
#
loop_
_entity.id
_entity.type
_entity.pdbx_description
1 polymer ?
#
loop_
_entity_poly.entity_id
_entity_poly.type
_entity_poly.pdbx_seq_one_letter_code
_entity_poly.pdbx_strand_id
1 'polypeptide(L)'
;MSAQEAATRPIRKRKNRNQVEYAVYRGEEMVAMGTAIECAEELGVTDKYITWMSTPSGQKRAKKWKNPTTVVKFDEEDDDDE
;
A
#
# COMPACT_ATOMS: atom_id res chain seq x y z
N MET A 1 -17.51 22.48 -44.56
CA MET A 1 -16.90 21.13 -44.55
C MET A 1 -15.77 21.11 -43.52
N SER A 2 -15.63 19.97 -42.85
CA SER A 2 -14.41 19.45 -42.21
C SER A 2 -14.03 19.92 -40.80
N ALA A 3 -14.40 19.03 -39.87
CA ALA A 3 -13.52 18.38 -38.90
C ALA A 3 -12.77 19.29 -37.91
N GLN A 4 -13.40 19.51 -36.76
CA GLN A 4 -12.67 19.73 -35.52
C GLN A 4 -12.10 18.37 -35.07
N GLU A 5 -10.86 18.12 -35.46
CA GLU A 5 -10.05 17.02 -34.97
C GLU A 5 -9.78 17.26 -33.48
N ALA A 6 -10.59 16.62 -32.63
CA ALA A 6 -10.49 16.73 -31.19
C ALA A 6 -9.24 16.00 -30.70
N ALA A 7 -8.17 16.75 -30.46
CA ALA A 7 -6.99 16.29 -29.74
C ALA A 7 -7.38 15.86 -28.32
N THR A 8 -7.53 14.54 -28.09
CA THR A 8 -7.58 13.95 -26.76
C THR A 8 -6.21 14.13 -26.11
N ARG A 9 -6.00 15.30 -25.48
CA ARG A 9 -4.88 15.53 -24.57
C ARG A 9 -4.85 14.39 -23.55
N PRO A 10 -3.73 13.68 -23.35
CA PRO A 10 -3.67 12.60 -22.38
C PRO A 10 -3.99 13.20 -21.01
N ILE A 11 -5.00 12.64 -20.34
CA ILE A 11 -5.32 12.97 -18.95
C ILE A 11 -4.06 12.62 -18.16
N ARG A 12 -3.27 13.63 -17.76
CA ARG A 12 -2.14 13.43 -16.85
C ARG A 12 -2.73 12.81 -15.60
N LYS A 13 -2.49 11.50 -15.39
CA LYS A 13 -2.88 10.80 -14.18
C LYS A 13 -2.31 11.61 -13.03
N ARG A 14 -3.17 12.19 -12.18
CA ARG A 14 -2.74 12.84 -10.95
C ARG A 14 -1.92 11.79 -10.19
N LYS A 15 -0.69 12.12 -9.81
CA LYS A 15 0.13 11.22 -8.98
C LYS A 15 -0.62 11.08 -7.66
N ASN A 16 -1.29 9.95 -7.48
CA ASN A 16 -2.11 9.69 -6.31
C ASN A 16 -1.16 9.41 -5.15
N ARG A 17 -1.29 10.13 -4.03
CA ARG A 17 -0.62 9.83 -2.75
C ARG A 17 -1.02 8.47 -2.13
N ASN A 18 -1.76 7.67 -2.89
CA ASN A 18 -2.25 6.34 -2.54
C ASN A 18 -1.53 5.24 -3.34
N GLN A 19 -0.41 5.57 -4.00
CA GLN A 19 0.44 4.60 -4.71
C GLN A 19 1.33 3.78 -3.79
N VAL A 20 1.22 3.96 -2.46
CA VAL A 20 1.96 3.12 -1.54
C VAL A 20 1.35 1.73 -1.55
N GLU A 21 2.15 0.78 -2.00
CA GLU A 21 1.81 -0.63 -2.01
C GLU A 21 2.25 -1.26 -0.68
N TYR A 22 1.42 -2.16 -0.18
CA TYR A 22 1.63 -2.90 1.04
C TYR A 22 1.49 -4.38 0.71
N ALA A 23 2.37 -5.19 1.27
CA ALA A 23 2.27 -6.63 1.26
C ALA A 23 2.09 -7.13 2.69
N VAL A 24 1.05 -7.93 2.91
CA VAL A 24 0.71 -8.51 4.21
C VAL A 24 0.97 -10.00 4.20
N TYR A 25 1.79 -10.43 5.13
CA TYR A 25 2.15 -11.83 5.37
C TYR A 25 1.64 -12.28 6.72
N ARG A 26 1.20 -13.54 6.82
CA ARG A 26 0.94 -14.22 8.09
C ARG A 26 1.89 -15.42 8.18
N GLY A 27 2.93 -15.30 9.00
CA GLY A 27 4.02 -16.27 9.01
C GLY A 27 4.78 -16.25 7.68
N GLU A 28 4.63 -17.31 6.90
CA GLU A 28 5.26 -17.50 5.58
C GLU A 28 4.27 -17.34 4.41
N GLU A 29 2.97 -17.22 4.70
CA GLU A 29 1.91 -17.10 3.69
C GLU A 29 1.64 -15.63 3.38
N MET A 30 1.59 -15.28 2.09
CA MET A 30 1.13 -13.97 1.64
C MET A 30 -0.41 -13.96 1.63
N VAL A 31 -1.00 -13.04 2.39
CA VAL A 31 -2.46 -12.93 2.53
C VAL A 31 -3.02 -11.88 1.58
N ALA A 32 -2.37 -10.72 1.47
CA ALA A 32 -2.84 -9.63 0.64
C ALA A 32 -1.65 -8.81 0.12
N MET A 33 -1.79 -8.26 -1.08
CA MET A 33 -0.83 -7.34 -1.69
C MET A 33 -1.60 -6.30 -2.50
N GLY A 34 -1.21 -5.04 -2.40
CA GLY A 34 -1.84 -3.93 -3.12
C GLY A 34 -1.85 -2.67 -2.29
N THR A 35 -2.86 -1.82 -2.44
CA THR A 35 -2.93 -0.60 -1.62
C THR A 35 -3.33 -0.89 -0.16
N ALA A 36 -3.09 0.08 0.74
CA ALA A 36 -3.52 -0.04 2.14
C ALA A 36 -5.02 -0.33 2.28
N ILE A 37 -5.83 0.19 1.35
CA ILE A 37 -7.28 0.02 1.34
C ILE A 37 -7.63 -1.42 0.97
N GLU A 38 -7.09 -1.95 -0.14
CA GLU A 38 -7.36 -3.32 -0.58
C GLU A 38 -6.91 -4.35 0.46
N CYS A 39 -5.73 -4.14 1.05
CA CYS A 39 -5.26 -4.98 2.15
C CYS A 39 -6.20 -4.87 3.36
N ALA A 40 -6.63 -3.67 3.71
CA ALA A 40 -7.53 -3.45 4.85
C ALA A 40 -8.89 -4.12 4.65
N GLU A 41 -9.45 -4.08 3.45
CA GLU A 41 -10.71 -4.77 3.11
C GLU A 41 -10.58 -6.28 3.22
N GLU A 42 -9.50 -6.87 2.66
CA GLU A 42 -9.24 -8.32 2.72
C GLU A 42 -9.03 -8.81 4.18
N LEU A 43 -8.32 -8.01 4.98
CA LEU A 43 -8.03 -8.33 6.39
C LEU A 43 -9.17 -7.95 7.35
N GLY A 44 -10.17 -7.19 6.89
CA GLY A 44 -11.24 -6.64 7.74
C GLY A 44 -10.74 -5.63 8.78
N VAL A 45 -9.69 -4.86 8.45
CA VAL A 45 -9.08 -3.85 9.31
C VAL A 45 -9.20 -2.45 8.70
N THR A 46 -8.62 -1.42 9.32
CA THR A 46 -8.58 -0.07 8.75
C THR A 46 -7.29 0.18 7.98
N ASP A 47 -7.35 1.06 6.98
CA ASP A 47 -6.19 1.57 6.23
C ASP A 47 -5.08 2.08 7.18
N LYS A 48 -5.47 2.84 8.22
CA LYS A 48 -4.55 3.33 9.25
C LYS A 48 -3.85 2.20 10.01
N TYR A 49 -4.54 1.07 10.20
CA TYR A 49 -3.96 -0.08 10.87
C TYR A 49 -2.86 -0.73 10.02
N ILE A 50 -3.07 -0.85 8.71
CA ILE A 50 -2.05 -1.34 7.77
C ILE A 50 -0.81 -0.43 7.79
N THR A 51 -1.01 0.89 7.71
CA THR A 51 0.08 1.88 7.80
C THR A 51 0.79 1.83 9.16
N TRP A 52 0.06 1.63 10.26
CA TRP A 52 0.68 1.50 11.58
C TRP A 52 1.48 0.21 11.72
N MET A 53 0.98 -0.89 11.14
CA MET A 53 1.66 -2.18 11.12
C MET A 53 2.95 -2.17 10.29
N SER A 54 3.05 -1.32 9.27
CA SER A 54 4.30 -1.17 8.51
C SER A 54 5.39 -0.44 9.29
N THR A 55 5.05 0.26 10.39
CA THR A 55 6.05 0.92 11.24
C THR A 55 6.81 -0.08 12.11
N PRO A 56 8.07 0.22 12.53
CA PRO A 56 8.85 -0.67 13.38
C PRO A 56 8.19 -0.99 14.73
N SER A 57 7.38 -0.06 15.26
CA SER A 57 6.60 -0.27 16.48
C SER A 57 5.48 -1.30 16.28
N GLY A 58 4.80 -1.25 15.14
CA GLY A 58 3.78 -2.22 14.74
C GLY A 58 4.37 -3.62 14.57
N GLN A 59 5.46 -3.72 13.79
CA GLN A 59 6.15 -4.99 13.55
C GLN A 59 6.67 -5.64 14.84
N LYS A 60 7.29 -4.87 15.75
CA LYS A 60 7.74 -5.37 17.07
C LYS A 60 6.59 -5.97 17.88
N ARG A 61 5.38 -5.42 17.77
CA ARG A 61 4.20 -5.91 18.47
C ARG A 61 3.66 -7.18 17.82
N ALA A 62 3.60 -7.21 16.49
CA ALA A 62 3.18 -8.38 15.74
C ALA A 62 4.10 -9.60 15.94
N LYS A 63 5.42 -9.38 16.09
CA LYS A 63 6.40 -10.43 16.37
C LYS A 63 6.17 -11.15 17.72
N LYS A 64 5.44 -10.52 18.66
CA LYS A 64 5.08 -11.15 19.94
C LYS A 64 3.84 -12.04 19.85
N TRP A 65 3.12 -12.03 18.73
CA TRP A 65 1.94 -12.86 18.56
C TRP A 65 2.31 -14.28 18.15
N LYS A 66 1.42 -15.22 18.47
CA LYS A 66 1.58 -16.64 18.13
C LYS A 66 1.63 -16.86 16.62
N ASN A 67 0.95 -15.98 15.85
CA ASN A 67 1.00 -15.91 14.40
C ASN A 67 1.44 -14.48 14.03
N PRO A 68 2.71 -14.26 13.67
CA PRO A 68 3.18 -12.91 13.34
C PRO A 68 2.58 -12.46 12.01
N THR A 69 1.80 -11.40 12.05
CA THR A 69 1.37 -10.69 10.83
C THR A 69 2.41 -9.65 10.49
N THR A 70 3.05 -9.76 9.33
CA THR A 70 4.07 -8.82 8.88
C THR A 70 3.49 -7.98 7.76
N VAL A 71 3.61 -6.66 7.87
CA VAL A 71 3.25 -5.73 6.78
C VAL A 71 4.53 -5.08 6.30
N VAL A 72 4.81 -5.24 5.01
CA VAL A 72 5.91 -4.59 4.30
C VAL A 72 5.31 -3.48 3.45
N LYS A 73 5.77 -2.25 3.66
CA LYS A 73 5.42 -1.09 2.84
C LYS A 73 6.46 -1.01 1.72
N PHE A 74 5.99 -1.01 0.47
CA PHE A 74 6.78 -0.66 -0.70
C PHE A 74 6.45 0.78 -1.04
N ASP A 75 7.33 1.69 -0.61
CA ASP A 75 7.35 3.05 -1.11
C ASP A 75 8.54 3.12 -2.08
N GLU A 76 8.33 3.58 -3.31
CA GLU A 76 9.44 3.84 -4.24
C GLU A 76 10.35 5.00 -3.76
N GLU A 77 10.04 5.63 -2.63
CA GLU A 77 10.85 6.65 -1.97
C GLU A 77 11.38 6.13 -0.62
N ASP A 78 12.28 5.15 -0.64
CA ASP A 78 13.27 4.96 0.43
C ASP A 78 14.42 5.98 0.18
N ASP A 79 14.09 7.26 0.31
CA ASP A 79 15.05 8.36 0.49
C ASP A 79 15.05 8.65 2.00
N ASP A 80 15.64 7.73 2.78
CA ASP A 80 16.01 7.98 4.17
C ASP A 80 17.24 8.92 4.11
N ASP A 81 16.95 10.23 4.12
CA ASP A 81 17.90 11.32 4.35
C ASP A 81 18.73 11.01 5.62
N GLU A 82 20.05 11.16 5.50
CA GLU A 82 21.16 10.80 6.41
C GLU A 82 21.03 11.24 7.89
#